data_AF-A0A432GAL0-F1
#
_entry.id   AF-A0A432GAL0-F1
#
_cell.length_a   1.000
_cell.length_b   1.000
_cell.length_c   1.000
_cell.angle_alpha   90.00
_cell.angle_beta   90.00
_cell.angle_gamma   90.00
#
_symmetry.space_group_name_H-M   'P 1'
#
loop_
_entity.id
_entity.type
_entity.pdbx_description
1 polymer ?
#
loop_
_entity_poly.entity_id
_entity_poly.type
_entity_poly.pdbx_seq_one_letter_code
_entity_poly.pdbx_strand_id
1 'polypeptide(L)'
;MFSLNFRKTGWLARYLIFRASTPFTGPEPYLEFTGEDFGEEKFDELLYLEVEKNGMFFGCPVISRPVQNLANKLNFPKQQGGTILLYLETLFSIALIENESLTSNLQHAATIPYHNRLLKIILLALRYHIPGIFYRIPEDILLTELLAENETLHGALKQFEEELLDSVTLKGYSSLGNRQNNFAFSKLYFFLLWTRAEAKNDKSEPEAFLEMDKQLREEMILTFAALIWADDYVDSTEQQVIKKYIEQTRLTESEQNKLNLRIVQPVKIEDIQCSSISVIISRYMVEQLILLSLIDNQEAWQEKEFIEKISLKLELTSEKLEQLYFSVAEFFSVHNERLEFLKNNAAARQFQDYMNDKVVKIVKKNMDNIMKEIGETKELSELLLKATTKPLTTEEKQKVQDQLIDVAKSIPALAIFALPGGGILLPILIKVLPFNILPSSFQDEPVSQQELSQ
;
A
#
# COMPACT_ATOMS: atom_id res chain seq x y z
N MET A 1 -21.41 4.70 -26.65
CA MET A 1 -22.49 3.70 -26.78
C MET A 1 -21.85 2.33 -26.64
N PHE A 2 -22.01 1.64 -25.51
CA PHE A 2 -21.42 0.30 -25.34
C PHE A 2 -22.37 -0.75 -25.90
N SER A 3 -21.88 -1.56 -26.86
CA SER A 3 -22.67 -2.56 -27.60
C SER A 3 -23.12 -3.73 -26.72
N LEU A 4 -24.08 -4.54 -27.20
CA LEU A 4 -24.57 -5.76 -26.54
C LEU A 4 -23.44 -6.76 -26.15
N ASN A 5 -22.25 -6.67 -26.75
CA ASN A 5 -21.10 -7.50 -26.38
C ASN A 5 -20.46 -7.12 -25.04
N PHE A 6 -20.65 -5.89 -24.55
CA PHE A 6 -20.01 -5.40 -23.32
C PHE A 6 -20.38 -6.21 -22.06
N ARG A 7 -21.57 -6.83 -22.02
CA ARG A 7 -22.03 -7.68 -20.91
C ARG A 7 -21.51 -9.13 -20.98
N LYS A 8 -21.05 -9.58 -22.15
CA LYS A 8 -20.50 -10.94 -22.34
C LYS A 8 -18.99 -10.99 -22.13
N THR A 9 -18.30 -9.88 -22.35
CA THR A 9 -16.87 -9.71 -22.07
C THR A 9 -16.59 -9.77 -20.56
N GLY A 10 -15.45 -10.30 -20.13
CA GLY A 10 -15.01 -10.25 -18.74
C GLY A 10 -14.70 -8.82 -18.26
N TRP A 11 -14.64 -8.59 -16.94
CA TRP A 11 -14.31 -7.28 -16.37
C TRP A 11 -12.85 -6.87 -16.64
N LEU A 12 -11.92 -7.82 -16.68
CA LEU A 12 -10.51 -7.57 -16.98
C LEU A 12 -10.32 -7.18 -18.44
N ALA A 13 -11.00 -7.87 -19.37
CA ALA A 13 -10.96 -7.48 -20.79
C ALA A 13 -11.55 -6.07 -21.00
N ARG A 14 -12.66 -5.73 -20.32
CA ARG A 14 -13.19 -4.35 -20.35
C ARG A 14 -12.21 -3.33 -19.79
N TYR A 15 -11.52 -3.67 -18.72
CA TYR A 15 -10.49 -2.84 -18.11
C TYR A 15 -9.31 -2.59 -19.07
N LEU A 16 -8.80 -3.62 -19.72
CA LEU A 16 -7.70 -3.50 -20.68
C LEU A 16 -8.11 -2.73 -21.93
N ILE A 17 -9.36 -2.87 -22.40
CA ILE A 17 -9.92 -2.04 -23.49
C ILE A 17 -9.94 -0.57 -23.07
N PHE A 18 -10.41 -0.29 -21.85
CA PHE A 18 -10.37 1.07 -21.30
C PHE A 18 -8.94 1.61 -21.23
N ARG A 19 -7.97 0.84 -20.74
CA ARG A 19 -6.57 1.29 -20.63
C ARG A 19 -5.84 1.42 -21.97
N ALA A 20 -6.16 0.60 -22.96
CA ALA A 20 -5.71 0.82 -24.34
C ALA A 20 -6.19 2.18 -24.88
N SER A 21 -7.39 2.61 -24.49
CA SER A 21 -8.00 3.87 -24.97
C SER A 21 -7.67 5.07 -24.07
N THR A 22 -7.25 4.82 -22.84
CA THR A 22 -7.00 5.81 -21.78
C THR A 22 -5.71 5.43 -21.06
N PRO A 23 -4.55 5.83 -21.63
CA PRO A 23 -3.25 5.51 -21.07
C PRO A 23 -3.12 5.90 -19.60
N PHE A 24 -2.24 5.19 -18.87
CA PHE A 24 -1.97 5.52 -17.48
C PHE A 24 -1.32 6.89 -17.36
N THR A 25 -1.80 7.67 -16.40
CA THR A 25 -1.02 8.75 -15.79
C THR A 25 -0.18 8.10 -14.71
N GLY A 26 1.14 8.24 -14.76
CA GLY A 26 2.00 7.61 -13.75
C GLY A 26 1.64 8.05 -12.33
N PRO A 27 1.86 7.20 -11.32
CA PRO A 27 1.67 7.59 -9.93
C PRO A 27 2.57 8.79 -9.58
N GLU A 28 2.07 9.69 -8.72
CA GLU A 28 2.75 10.95 -8.35
C GLU A 28 4.23 10.75 -7.97
N PRO A 29 4.61 9.76 -7.14
CA PRO A 29 6.03 9.54 -6.79
C PRO A 29 6.94 9.33 -8.00
N TYR A 30 6.43 8.71 -9.07
CA TYR A 30 7.17 8.44 -10.29
C TYR A 30 7.17 9.63 -11.26
N LEU A 31 6.19 10.55 -11.15
CA LEU A 31 6.12 11.76 -11.99
C LEU A 31 7.06 12.87 -11.51
N GLU A 32 7.30 12.97 -10.20
CA GLU A 32 8.18 13.97 -9.62
C GLU A 32 9.67 13.65 -9.81
N PHE A 33 10.00 12.42 -10.24
CA PHE A 33 11.36 11.99 -10.43
C PHE A 33 11.87 12.25 -11.86
N THR A 34 12.95 13.04 -11.97
CA THR A 34 13.58 13.45 -13.23
C THR A 34 15.00 12.88 -13.42
N GLY A 35 15.41 11.92 -12.58
CA GLY A 35 16.77 11.37 -12.56
C GLY A 35 17.04 10.28 -13.60
N GLU A 36 18.30 10.17 -14.02
CA GLU A 36 18.76 9.21 -15.06
C GLU A 36 18.95 7.76 -14.55
N ASP A 37 19.00 7.52 -13.24
CA ASP A 37 19.27 6.18 -12.67
C ASP A 37 18.05 5.60 -11.92
N PHE A 38 17.31 4.71 -12.59
CA PHE A 38 16.23 3.90 -12.02
C PHE A 38 16.77 2.55 -11.48
N GLY A 39 17.65 2.65 -10.48
CA GLY A 39 18.18 1.50 -9.74
C GLY A 39 17.10 0.72 -8.97
N GLU A 40 17.46 -0.45 -8.44
CA GLU A 40 16.56 -1.29 -7.63
C GLU A 40 16.15 -0.63 -6.31
N GLU A 41 17.09 0.03 -5.62
CA GLU A 41 16.80 0.79 -4.40
C GLU A 41 15.77 1.91 -4.65
N LYS A 42 15.86 2.60 -5.79
CA LYS A 42 14.92 3.66 -6.14
C LYS A 42 13.54 3.11 -6.48
N PHE A 43 13.50 2.00 -7.21
CA PHE A 43 12.25 1.28 -7.48
C PHE A 43 11.55 0.88 -6.18
N ASP A 44 12.28 0.30 -5.23
CA ASP A 44 11.75 -0.07 -3.92
C ASP A 44 11.20 1.15 -3.16
N GLU A 45 11.91 2.28 -3.17
CA GLU A 45 11.46 3.51 -2.52
C GLU A 45 10.16 4.07 -3.14
N LEU A 46 10.11 4.18 -4.47
CA LEU A 46 8.95 4.70 -5.18
C LEU A 46 7.74 3.78 -5.08
N LEU A 47 7.96 2.47 -5.18
CA LEU A 47 6.90 1.48 -4.99
C LEU A 47 6.34 1.57 -3.57
N TYR A 48 7.20 1.64 -2.55
CA TYR A 48 6.79 1.79 -1.14
C TYR A 48 5.85 2.99 -0.94
N LEU A 49 6.24 4.17 -1.44
CA LEU A 49 5.43 5.39 -1.31
C LEU A 49 4.03 5.26 -1.94
N GLU A 50 3.94 4.56 -3.07
CA GLU A 50 2.65 4.32 -3.75
C GLU A 50 1.75 3.35 -2.96
N VAL A 51 2.29 2.21 -2.55
CA VAL A 51 1.51 1.12 -1.91
C VAL A 51 1.19 1.35 -0.44
N GLU A 52 2.00 2.17 0.25
CA GLU A 52 1.72 2.66 1.60
C GLU A 52 0.52 3.62 1.56
N LYS A 53 0.58 4.65 0.70
CA LYS A 53 -0.49 5.66 0.53
C LYS A 53 -1.83 5.03 0.13
N ASN A 54 -1.80 4.01 -0.72
CA ASN A 54 -3.00 3.34 -1.19
C ASN A 54 -3.46 2.17 -0.29
N GLY A 55 -2.76 1.91 0.82
CA GLY A 55 -3.15 0.95 1.86
C GLY A 55 -2.93 -0.52 1.52
N MET A 56 -2.26 -0.84 0.41
CA MET A 56 -1.98 -2.22 0.02
C MET A 56 -1.02 -2.91 0.99
N PHE A 57 -0.06 -2.16 1.56
CA PHE A 57 0.85 -2.69 2.59
C PHE A 57 0.13 -3.17 3.83
N PHE A 58 -0.99 -2.54 4.18
CA PHE A 58 -1.76 -2.86 5.39
C PHE A 58 -2.89 -3.88 5.16
N GLY A 59 -2.97 -4.47 3.95
CA GLY A 59 -4.08 -5.36 3.57
C GLY A 59 -5.45 -4.63 3.52
N CYS A 60 -5.44 -3.31 3.46
CA CYS A 60 -6.60 -2.45 3.63
C CYS A 60 -6.64 -1.37 2.53
N PRO A 61 -6.90 -1.76 1.27
CA PRO A 61 -6.80 -0.84 0.13
C PRO A 61 -7.75 0.35 0.27
N VAL A 62 -7.20 1.54 0.07
CA VAL A 62 -7.91 2.83 0.16
C VAL A 62 -8.60 3.11 -1.17
N ILE A 63 -9.84 2.61 -1.27
CA ILE A 63 -10.64 2.81 -2.48
C ILE A 63 -11.22 4.23 -2.49
N SER A 64 -10.61 5.09 -3.33
CA SER A 64 -11.08 6.45 -3.58
C SER A 64 -12.37 6.46 -4.41
N ARG A 65 -13.12 7.58 -4.37
CA ARG A 65 -14.36 7.73 -5.15
C ARG A 65 -14.12 7.57 -6.68
N PRO A 66 -13.05 8.13 -7.28
CA PRO A 66 -12.71 7.86 -8.68
C PRO A 66 -12.50 6.38 -8.99
N VAL A 67 -11.75 5.65 -8.14
CA VAL A 67 -11.51 4.21 -8.30
C VAL A 67 -12.83 3.45 -8.22
N GLN A 68 -13.67 3.72 -7.21
CA GLN A 68 -14.98 3.07 -7.07
C GLN A 68 -15.89 3.33 -8.27
N ASN A 69 -15.91 4.57 -8.78
CA ASN A 69 -16.71 4.93 -9.96
C ASN A 69 -16.24 4.19 -11.21
N LEU A 70 -14.93 4.05 -11.40
CA LEU A 70 -14.35 3.33 -12.52
C LEU A 70 -14.64 1.83 -12.42
N ALA A 71 -14.49 1.22 -11.24
CA ALA A 71 -14.83 -0.18 -10.99
C ALA A 71 -16.30 -0.46 -11.35
N ASN A 72 -17.22 0.42 -10.93
CA ASN A 72 -18.64 0.33 -11.25
C ASN A 72 -18.89 0.46 -12.76
N LYS A 73 -18.25 1.45 -13.42
CA LYS A 73 -18.38 1.69 -14.87
C LYS A 73 -17.92 0.49 -15.70
N LEU A 74 -16.88 -0.19 -15.25
CA LEU A 74 -16.29 -1.35 -15.92
C LEU A 74 -16.89 -2.69 -15.46
N ASN A 75 -17.95 -2.66 -14.64
CA ASN A 75 -18.64 -3.84 -14.10
C ASN A 75 -17.67 -4.82 -13.42
N PHE A 76 -16.78 -4.32 -12.58
CA PHE A 76 -16.01 -5.17 -11.67
C PHE A 76 -16.93 -5.85 -10.65
N PRO A 77 -16.48 -6.97 -10.04
CA PRO A 77 -17.24 -7.66 -9.00
C PRO A 77 -17.69 -6.71 -7.88
N LYS A 78 -18.95 -6.86 -7.44
CA LYS A 78 -19.47 -6.05 -6.32
C LYS A 78 -18.67 -6.36 -5.06
N GLN A 79 -18.48 -5.34 -4.21
CA GLN A 79 -17.68 -5.38 -2.97
C GLN A 79 -16.17 -5.50 -3.24
N GLN A 80 -15.70 -6.49 -4.01
CA GLN A 80 -14.28 -6.75 -4.24
C GLN A 80 -13.63 -5.92 -5.36
N GLY A 81 -14.45 -5.32 -6.23
CA GLY A 81 -14.00 -4.69 -7.46
C GLY A 81 -13.09 -3.48 -7.26
N GLY A 82 -13.26 -2.73 -6.15
CA GLY A 82 -12.39 -1.62 -5.82
C GLY A 82 -10.96 -2.10 -5.55
N THR A 83 -10.82 -3.10 -4.67
CA THR A 83 -9.53 -3.73 -4.35
C THR A 83 -8.82 -4.27 -5.59
N ILE A 84 -9.53 -5.02 -6.43
CA ILE A 84 -8.94 -5.59 -7.65
C ILE A 84 -8.52 -4.49 -8.62
N LEU A 85 -9.36 -3.47 -8.81
CA LEU A 85 -9.02 -2.36 -9.69
C LEU A 85 -7.78 -1.63 -9.18
N LEU A 86 -7.69 -1.32 -7.89
CA LEU A 86 -6.49 -0.68 -7.32
C LEU A 86 -5.24 -1.53 -7.54
N TYR A 87 -5.32 -2.84 -7.29
CA TYR A 87 -4.21 -3.77 -7.54
C TYR A 87 -3.76 -3.75 -9.00
N LEU A 88 -4.71 -3.79 -9.96
CA LEU A 88 -4.40 -3.74 -11.39
C LEU A 88 -3.83 -2.39 -11.82
N GLU A 89 -4.35 -1.30 -11.26
CA GLU A 89 -3.85 0.04 -11.50
C GLU A 89 -2.38 0.16 -11.09
N THR A 90 -2.03 -0.30 -9.89
CA THR A 90 -0.65 -0.32 -9.41
C THR A 90 0.23 -1.25 -10.25
N LEU A 91 -0.24 -2.48 -10.52
CA LEU A 91 0.50 -3.48 -11.31
C LEU A 91 0.86 -2.97 -12.71
N PHE A 92 -0.14 -2.51 -13.47
CA PHE A 92 0.08 -2.13 -14.86
C PHE A 92 0.77 -0.77 -14.98
N SER A 93 0.44 0.21 -14.14
CA SER A 93 1.07 1.54 -14.23
C SER A 93 2.57 1.47 -13.92
N ILE A 94 2.97 0.79 -12.84
CA ILE A 94 4.37 0.69 -12.44
C ILE A 94 5.15 -0.18 -13.44
N ALA A 95 4.61 -1.33 -13.86
CA ALA A 95 5.27 -2.18 -14.84
C ALA A 95 5.50 -1.45 -16.18
N LEU A 96 4.58 -0.59 -16.61
CA LEU A 96 4.73 0.20 -17.84
C LEU A 96 5.80 1.29 -17.72
N ILE A 97 5.86 1.99 -16.60
CA ILE A 97 6.86 3.04 -16.33
C ILE A 97 8.25 2.42 -16.28
N GLU A 98 8.39 1.33 -15.53
CA GLU A 98 9.68 0.65 -15.41
C GLU A 98 10.11 0.00 -16.72
N ASN A 99 9.18 -0.57 -17.47
CA ASN A 99 9.50 -1.08 -18.80
C ASN A 99 9.97 0.03 -19.74
N GLU A 100 9.35 1.20 -19.73
CA GLU A 100 9.78 2.36 -20.55
C GLU A 100 11.15 2.88 -20.13
N SER A 101 11.37 3.06 -18.83
CA SER A 101 12.63 3.55 -18.28
C SER A 101 13.79 2.61 -18.62
N LEU A 102 13.60 1.31 -18.40
CA LEU A 102 14.65 0.31 -18.61
C LEU A 102 14.92 0.02 -20.08
N THR A 103 13.91 0.08 -20.95
CA THR A 103 14.10 -0.15 -22.40
C THR A 103 14.61 1.07 -23.14
N SER A 104 14.31 2.30 -22.69
CA SER A 104 14.85 3.52 -23.28
C SER A 104 16.35 3.71 -23.00
N ASN A 105 16.80 3.27 -21.82
CA ASN A 105 18.22 3.25 -21.43
C ASN A 105 19.06 2.20 -22.19
N LEU A 106 18.43 1.19 -22.77
CA LEU A 106 19.07 0.20 -23.64
C LEU A 106 19.26 0.77 -25.06
N GLN A 107 20.27 1.62 -25.23
CA GLN A 107 20.88 1.99 -26.53
C GLN A 107 19.96 2.62 -27.59
N HIS A 108 19.66 3.93 -27.50
CA HIS A 108 19.08 4.73 -28.61
C HIS A 108 17.88 4.06 -29.33
N ALA A 109 17.11 3.25 -28.59
CA ALA A 109 16.02 2.48 -29.16
C ALA A 109 14.86 3.41 -29.53
N ALA A 110 14.20 3.15 -30.66
CA ALA A 110 12.97 3.83 -31.02
C ALA A 110 11.92 3.61 -29.92
N THR A 111 11.21 4.67 -29.53
CA THR A 111 10.16 4.60 -28.50
C THR A 111 9.14 3.53 -28.85
N ILE A 112 9.03 2.49 -28.02
CA ILE A 112 8.06 1.42 -28.22
C ILE A 112 6.65 2.01 -28.01
N PRO A 113 5.72 1.86 -28.98
CA PRO A 113 4.36 2.38 -28.84
C PRO A 113 3.67 1.87 -27.57
N TYR A 114 2.89 2.73 -26.92
CA TYR A 114 2.18 2.40 -25.67
C TYR A 114 1.40 1.08 -25.75
N HIS A 115 0.68 0.85 -26.85
CA HIS A 115 -0.11 -0.37 -27.04
C HIS A 115 0.74 -1.64 -27.07
N ASN A 116 1.94 -1.57 -27.64
CA ASN A 116 2.86 -2.71 -27.70
C ASN A 116 3.46 -2.98 -26.33
N ARG A 117 3.80 -1.93 -25.58
CA ARG A 117 4.24 -2.06 -24.18
C ARG A 117 3.13 -2.66 -23.31
N LEU A 118 1.89 -2.17 -23.44
CA LEU A 118 0.74 -2.69 -22.70
C LEU A 118 0.48 -4.16 -23.04
N LEU A 119 0.52 -4.54 -24.33
CA LEU A 119 0.42 -5.95 -24.73
C LEU A 119 1.51 -6.81 -24.09
N LYS A 120 2.77 -6.36 -24.14
CA LYS A 120 3.90 -7.06 -23.50
C LYS A 120 3.64 -7.26 -22.00
N ILE A 121 3.25 -6.23 -21.26
CA ILE A 121 2.96 -6.35 -19.82
C ILE A 121 1.76 -7.27 -19.55
N ILE A 122 0.71 -7.25 -20.38
CA ILE A 122 -0.42 -8.19 -20.26
C ILE A 122 0.07 -9.64 -20.39
N LEU A 123 0.90 -9.93 -21.40
CA LEU A 123 1.43 -11.28 -21.62
C LEU A 123 2.33 -11.74 -20.48
N LEU A 124 3.18 -10.84 -19.94
CA LEU A 124 3.98 -11.13 -18.75
C LEU A 124 3.07 -11.42 -17.54
N ALA A 125 2.05 -10.59 -17.28
CA ALA A 125 1.12 -10.80 -16.18
C ALA A 125 0.41 -12.16 -16.28
N LEU A 126 -0.02 -12.55 -17.48
CA LEU A 126 -0.61 -13.88 -17.72
C LEU A 126 0.38 -15.02 -17.43
N ARG A 127 1.63 -14.91 -17.90
CA ARG A 127 2.67 -15.93 -17.68
C ARG A 127 3.03 -16.09 -16.20
N TYR A 128 3.06 -14.99 -15.45
CA TYR A 128 3.40 -14.99 -14.02
C TYR A 128 2.25 -15.50 -13.14
N HIS A 129 1.04 -14.98 -13.35
CA HIS A 129 -0.10 -15.30 -12.48
C HIS A 129 -0.79 -16.61 -12.82
N ILE A 130 -0.62 -17.12 -14.05
CA ILE A 130 -1.17 -18.40 -14.49
C ILE A 130 -0.02 -19.27 -15.02
N PRO A 131 0.90 -19.70 -14.15
CA PRO A 131 2.09 -20.44 -14.56
C PRO A 131 1.70 -21.80 -15.15
N GLY A 132 2.52 -22.31 -16.06
CA GLY A 132 2.34 -23.62 -16.69
C GLY A 132 1.30 -23.67 -17.83
N ILE A 133 0.65 -22.55 -18.16
CA ILE A 133 -0.23 -22.46 -19.33
C ILE A 133 0.42 -21.59 -20.41
N PHE A 134 0.66 -22.18 -21.58
CA PHE A 134 1.22 -21.48 -22.73
C PHE A 134 0.12 -21.02 -23.67
N TYR A 135 -0.17 -19.72 -23.66
CA TYR A 135 -1.13 -19.11 -24.59
C TYR A 135 -0.40 -18.69 -25.87
N ARG A 136 -0.92 -19.12 -27.03
CA ARG A 136 -0.42 -18.65 -28.34
C ARG A 136 -1.13 -17.37 -28.73
N ILE A 137 -0.66 -16.24 -28.18
CA ILE A 137 -1.20 -14.91 -28.48
C ILE A 137 -0.18 -14.18 -29.36
N PRO A 138 -0.55 -13.72 -30.56
CA PRO A 138 0.39 -13.06 -31.46
C PRO A 138 0.70 -11.64 -30.97
N GLU A 139 1.98 -11.27 -30.99
CA GLU A 139 2.48 -9.96 -30.54
C GLU A 139 2.52 -8.90 -31.65
N ASP A 140 2.41 -9.32 -32.90
CA ASP A 140 2.42 -8.48 -34.10
C ASP A 140 1.04 -7.89 -34.46
N ILE A 141 -0.03 -8.35 -33.79
CA ILE A 141 -1.39 -7.86 -33.96
C ILE A 141 -1.67 -6.71 -32.98
N LEU A 142 -2.44 -5.71 -33.42
CA LEU A 142 -2.81 -4.57 -32.59
C LEU A 142 -3.61 -5.01 -31.34
N LEU A 143 -3.23 -4.51 -30.17
CA LEU A 143 -3.88 -4.86 -28.90
C LEU A 143 -5.41 -4.68 -28.91
N THR A 144 -5.92 -3.64 -29.57
CA THR A 144 -7.36 -3.39 -29.66
C THR A 144 -8.09 -4.45 -30.48
N GLU A 145 -7.46 -4.99 -31.51
CA GLU A 145 -7.98 -6.10 -32.32
C GLU A 145 -7.96 -7.40 -31.52
N LEU A 146 -6.84 -7.68 -30.82
CA LEU A 146 -6.74 -8.84 -29.93
C LEU A 146 -7.81 -8.83 -28.85
N LEU A 147 -8.01 -7.70 -28.18
CA LEU A 147 -9.04 -7.55 -27.14
C LEU A 147 -10.47 -7.63 -27.69
N ALA A 148 -10.68 -7.39 -28.98
CA ALA A 148 -12.00 -7.47 -29.60
C ALA A 148 -12.33 -8.89 -30.09
N GLU A 149 -11.36 -9.59 -30.69
CA GLU A 149 -11.65 -10.77 -31.52
C GLU A 149 -10.87 -12.03 -31.12
N ASN A 150 -9.82 -11.93 -30.30
CA ASN A 150 -8.98 -13.09 -29.99
C ASN A 150 -9.54 -13.94 -28.83
N GLU A 151 -10.14 -15.09 -29.18
CA GLU A 151 -10.72 -16.03 -28.21
C GLU A 151 -9.70 -16.61 -27.22
N THR A 152 -8.44 -16.81 -27.65
CA THR A 152 -7.38 -17.35 -26.77
C THR A 152 -7.03 -16.35 -25.67
N LEU A 153 -6.87 -15.07 -26.01
CA LEU A 153 -6.66 -13.99 -25.06
C LEU A 153 -7.87 -13.85 -24.13
N HIS A 154 -9.10 -13.91 -24.64
CA HIS A 154 -10.30 -13.85 -23.78
C HIS A 154 -10.35 -15.00 -22.78
N GLY A 155 -10.00 -16.21 -23.20
CA GLY A 155 -9.89 -17.38 -22.32
C GLY A 155 -8.84 -17.17 -21.22
N ALA A 156 -7.65 -16.67 -21.60
CA ALA A 156 -6.57 -16.37 -20.66
C ALA A 156 -6.96 -15.30 -19.64
N LEU A 157 -7.58 -14.20 -20.11
CA LEU A 157 -8.03 -13.12 -19.24
C LEU A 157 -9.11 -13.59 -18.28
N LYS A 158 -10.03 -14.49 -18.69
CA LYS A 158 -11.04 -15.04 -17.79
C LYS A 158 -10.43 -15.90 -16.68
N GLN A 159 -9.43 -16.72 -16.99
CA GLN A 159 -8.70 -17.46 -15.94
C GLN A 159 -7.95 -16.49 -15.01
N PHE A 160 -7.41 -15.40 -15.56
CA PHE A 160 -6.75 -14.39 -14.74
C PHE A 160 -7.72 -13.67 -13.81
N GLU A 161 -8.96 -13.42 -14.24
CA GLU A 161 -10.01 -12.88 -13.38
C GLU A 161 -10.26 -13.75 -12.15
N GLU A 162 -10.34 -15.07 -12.34
CA GLU A 162 -10.54 -16.04 -11.26
C GLU A 162 -9.34 -16.05 -10.30
N GLU A 163 -8.11 -16.09 -10.83
CA GLU A 163 -6.91 -16.03 -10.01
C GLU A 163 -6.81 -14.72 -9.20
N LEU A 164 -7.10 -13.56 -9.81
CA LEU A 164 -7.08 -12.27 -9.11
C LEU A 164 -8.10 -12.21 -7.98
N LEU A 165 -9.31 -12.72 -8.20
CA LEU A 165 -10.34 -12.78 -7.17
C LEU A 165 -9.87 -13.61 -5.96
N ASP A 166 -9.24 -14.75 -6.21
CA ASP A 166 -8.81 -15.65 -5.15
C ASP A 166 -7.47 -15.26 -4.51
N SER A 167 -6.55 -14.61 -5.24
CA SER A 167 -5.23 -14.23 -4.71
C SER A 167 -5.18 -12.84 -4.10
N VAL A 168 -5.98 -11.89 -4.60
CA VAL A 168 -5.87 -10.48 -4.20
C VAL A 168 -6.91 -10.12 -3.15
N THR A 169 -8.06 -10.78 -3.11
CA THR A 169 -9.18 -10.36 -2.25
C THR A 169 -9.50 -11.37 -1.15
N LEU A 170 -10.12 -10.89 -0.07
CA LEU A 170 -10.70 -11.76 0.96
C LEU A 170 -12.22 -11.82 0.82
N LYS A 171 -12.78 -13.05 0.87
CA LYS A 171 -14.23 -13.26 0.87
C LYS A 171 -14.78 -13.07 2.29
N GLY A 172 -15.84 -12.28 2.46
CA GLY A 172 -16.67 -12.29 3.68
C GLY A 172 -16.29 -11.34 4.83
N TYR A 173 -15.42 -10.34 4.63
CA TYR A 173 -15.06 -9.37 5.69
C TYR A 173 -15.69 -7.98 5.46
N SER A 174 -16.56 -7.59 6.41
CA SER A 174 -17.23 -6.29 6.65
C SER A 174 -18.21 -5.74 5.60
N SER A 175 -19.12 -4.88 6.10
CA SER A 175 -20.19 -4.20 5.34
C SER A 175 -19.67 -3.12 4.37
N LEU A 176 -18.41 -2.71 4.48
CA LEU A 176 -17.73 -1.72 3.61
C LEU A 176 -16.79 -2.34 2.55
N GLY A 177 -16.56 -3.67 2.60
CA GLY A 177 -16.40 -4.51 1.42
C GLY A 177 -15.04 -4.66 0.70
N ASN A 178 -13.95 -3.99 1.09
CA ASN A 178 -12.69 -4.05 0.32
C ASN A 178 -11.48 -4.48 1.17
N ARG A 179 -11.42 -5.76 1.56
CA ARG A 179 -10.23 -6.36 2.18
C ARG A 179 -9.36 -7.03 1.14
N GLN A 180 -8.06 -6.81 1.25
CA GLN A 180 -7.07 -7.46 0.41
C GLN A 180 -6.49 -8.66 1.15
N ASN A 181 -6.11 -9.71 0.42
CA ASN A 181 -5.29 -10.78 0.96
C ASN A 181 -3.98 -10.16 1.45
N ASN A 182 -3.54 -10.52 2.66
CA ASN A 182 -2.34 -9.94 3.26
C ASN A 182 -1.14 -10.08 2.35
N PHE A 183 -1.00 -11.21 1.63
CA PHE A 183 0.12 -11.52 0.75
C PHE A 183 -0.07 -11.06 -0.70
N ALA A 184 -1.08 -10.25 -0.99
CA ALA A 184 -1.25 -9.71 -2.34
C ALA A 184 -0.08 -8.78 -2.72
N PHE A 185 0.47 -8.03 -1.76
CA PHE A 185 1.63 -7.19 -2.04
C PHE A 185 2.88 -7.99 -2.42
N SER A 186 3.18 -9.11 -1.74
CA SER A 186 4.35 -9.93 -2.10
C SER A 186 4.24 -10.43 -3.54
N LYS A 187 3.06 -10.92 -3.94
CA LYS A 187 2.78 -11.33 -5.33
C LYS A 187 3.01 -10.19 -6.33
N LEU A 188 2.53 -8.99 -6.01
CA LEU A 188 2.74 -7.80 -6.83
C LEU A 188 4.24 -7.46 -6.96
N TYR A 189 4.95 -7.46 -5.83
CA TYR A 189 6.36 -7.11 -5.77
C TYR A 189 7.23 -8.03 -6.62
N PHE A 190 7.10 -9.34 -6.44
CA PHE A 190 7.90 -10.31 -7.19
C PHE A 190 7.52 -10.37 -8.67
N PHE A 191 6.25 -10.11 -9.03
CA PHE A 191 5.88 -9.87 -10.41
C PHE A 191 6.63 -8.67 -11.00
N LEU A 192 6.61 -7.52 -10.30
CA LEU A 192 7.27 -6.31 -10.77
C LEU A 192 8.78 -6.50 -10.89
N LEU A 193 9.43 -7.14 -9.92
CA LEU A 193 10.86 -7.50 -10.00
C LEU A 193 11.17 -8.35 -11.23
N TRP A 194 10.36 -9.38 -11.50
CA TRP A 194 10.55 -10.20 -12.69
C TRP A 194 10.36 -9.39 -13.98
N THR A 195 9.33 -8.53 -14.06
CA THR A 195 9.12 -7.69 -15.24
C THR A 195 10.26 -6.69 -15.49
N ARG A 196 10.92 -6.21 -14.42
CA ARG A 196 12.15 -5.41 -14.51
C ARG A 196 13.31 -6.22 -15.06
N ALA A 197 13.48 -7.46 -14.61
CA ALA A 197 14.52 -8.37 -15.10
C ALA A 197 14.32 -8.64 -16.61
N GLU A 198 13.10 -8.97 -17.02
CA GLU A 198 12.72 -9.14 -18.43
C GLU A 198 12.97 -7.88 -19.27
N ALA A 199 12.70 -6.68 -18.72
CA ALA A 199 12.97 -5.42 -19.41
C ALA A 199 14.47 -5.17 -19.62
N LYS A 200 15.33 -5.68 -18.74
CA LYS A 200 16.80 -5.65 -18.85
C LYS A 200 17.37 -6.76 -19.76
N ASN A 201 16.51 -7.53 -20.43
CA ASN A 201 16.88 -8.75 -21.18
C ASN A 201 17.60 -9.81 -20.33
N ASP A 202 17.33 -9.82 -19.02
CA ASP A 202 17.71 -10.95 -18.18
C ASP A 202 16.82 -12.14 -18.54
N LYS A 203 17.40 -13.33 -18.68
CA LYS A 203 16.68 -14.57 -19.06
C LYS A 203 16.12 -15.28 -17.83
N SER A 204 15.74 -14.52 -16.82
CA SER A 204 15.24 -15.05 -15.58
C SER A 204 13.80 -15.53 -15.78
N GLU A 205 13.58 -16.80 -15.47
CA GLU A 205 12.27 -17.43 -15.58
C GLU A 205 11.35 -17.00 -14.40
N PRO A 206 10.04 -16.81 -14.62
CA PRO A 206 9.11 -16.38 -13.57
C PRO A 206 9.05 -17.35 -12.38
N GLU A 207 9.35 -18.63 -12.59
CA GLU A 207 9.42 -19.67 -11.56
C GLU A 207 10.38 -19.33 -10.42
N ALA A 208 11.49 -18.64 -10.71
CA ALA A 208 12.43 -18.23 -9.66
C ALA A 208 11.80 -17.20 -8.71
N PHE A 209 11.08 -16.22 -9.25
CA PHE A 209 10.40 -15.18 -8.47
C PHE A 209 9.16 -15.71 -7.75
N LEU A 210 8.44 -16.67 -8.35
CA LEU A 210 7.34 -17.38 -7.69
C LEU A 210 7.84 -18.18 -6.47
N GLU A 211 9.00 -18.81 -6.56
CA GLU A 211 9.60 -19.51 -5.42
C GLU A 211 10.09 -18.53 -4.33
N MET A 212 10.62 -17.36 -4.70
CA MET A 212 10.94 -16.30 -3.74
C MET A 212 9.69 -15.78 -3.02
N ASP A 213 8.60 -15.51 -3.74
CA ASP A 213 7.30 -15.13 -3.15
C ASP A 213 6.79 -16.19 -2.18
N LYS A 214 6.90 -17.46 -2.57
CA LYS A 214 6.51 -18.59 -1.75
C LYS A 214 7.31 -18.66 -0.44
N GLN A 215 8.64 -18.56 -0.54
CA GLN A 215 9.54 -18.55 0.62
C GLN A 215 9.23 -17.38 1.56
N LEU A 216 9.03 -16.18 1.02
CA LEU A 216 8.65 -15.03 1.82
C LEU A 216 7.34 -15.27 2.58
N ARG A 217 6.31 -15.80 1.92
CA ARG A 217 5.02 -16.09 2.57
C ARG A 217 5.18 -17.10 3.72
N GLU A 218 6.03 -18.11 3.57
CA GLU A 218 6.37 -19.06 4.66
C GLU A 218 7.10 -18.37 5.81
N GLU A 219 8.13 -17.57 5.53
CA GLU A 219 8.90 -16.83 6.54
C GLU A 219 8.04 -15.83 7.30
N MET A 220 7.13 -15.12 6.60
CA MET A 220 6.18 -14.21 7.23
C MET A 220 5.28 -14.94 8.22
N ILE A 221 4.73 -16.12 7.87
CA ILE A 221 3.93 -16.92 8.80
C ILE A 221 4.73 -17.32 10.04
N LEU A 222 5.98 -17.76 9.85
CA LEU A 222 6.84 -18.12 10.99
C LEU A 222 7.14 -16.91 11.87
N THR A 223 7.36 -15.74 11.27
CA THR A 223 7.62 -14.49 11.99
C THR A 223 6.39 -14.02 12.76
N PHE A 224 5.20 -14.11 12.14
CA PHE A 224 3.92 -13.85 12.81
C PHE A 224 3.69 -14.79 13.99
N ALA A 225 4.01 -16.07 13.81
CA ALA A 225 3.90 -17.05 14.88
C ALA A 225 4.88 -16.76 16.01
N ALA A 226 6.10 -16.31 15.71
CA ALA A 226 7.08 -15.92 16.73
C ALA A 226 6.65 -14.67 17.51
N LEU A 227 5.95 -13.72 16.88
CA LEU A 227 5.37 -12.56 17.56
C LEU A 227 4.35 -12.99 18.62
N ILE A 228 3.36 -13.81 18.25
CA ILE A 228 2.32 -14.25 19.19
C ILE A 228 2.86 -15.21 20.26
N TRP A 229 4.04 -15.81 20.05
CA TRP A 229 4.74 -16.61 21.06
C TRP A 229 5.68 -15.77 21.94
N ALA A 230 5.78 -14.45 21.75
CA ALA A 230 6.78 -13.61 22.41
C ALA A 230 6.61 -13.54 23.94
N ASP A 231 5.40 -13.75 24.45
CA ASP A 231 5.09 -13.81 25.88
C ASP A 231 5.03 -15.25 26.45
N ASP A 232 5.48 -16.24 25.67
CA ASP A 232 5.40 -17.68 25.95
C ASP A 232 3.96 -18.22 26.10
N TYR A 233 2.94 -17.49 25.64
CA TYR A 233 1.53 -17.90 25.73
C TYR A 233 0.70 -17.43 24.51
N VAL A 234 0.21 -18.38 23.71
CA VAL A 234 -0.66 -18.07 22.58
C VAL A 234 -2.14 -18.22 22.95
N ASP A 235 -2.92 -17.15 22.79
CA ASP A 235 -4.37 -17.18 22.90
C ASP A 235 -5.04 -17.84 21.66
N SER A 236 -6.25 -18.35 21.90
CA SER A 236 -7.12 -18.95 20.87
C SER A 236 -7.48 -18.01 19.71
N THR A 237 -7.60 -16.69 19.95
CA THR A 237 -7.90 -15.69 18.91
C THR A 237 -6.70 -15.48 18.01
N GLU A 238 -5.52 -15.29 18.59
CA GLU A 238 -4.25 -15.15 17.85
C GLU A 238 -3.98 -16.38 16.97
N GLN A 239 -4.14 -17.57 17.55
CA GLN A 239 -3.99 -18.81 16.81
C GLN A 239 -4.99 -18.91 15.65
N GLN A 240 -6.23 -18.46 15.82
CA GLN A 240 -7.23 -18.43 14.75
C GLN A 240 -6.87 -17.41 13.66
N VAL A 241 -6.30 -16.26 14.03
CA VAL A 241 -5.82 -15.27 13.05
C VAL A 241 -4.69 -15.86 12.21
N ILE A 242 -3.67 -16.45 12.82
CA ILE A 242 -2.55 -17.02 12.06
C ILE A 242 -3.00 -18.19 11.18
N LYS A 243 -3.93 -19.05 11.64
CA LYS A 243 -4.51 -20.10 10.80
C LYS A 243 -5.16 -19.53 9.53
N LYS A 244 -5.91 -18.44 9.65
CA LYS A 244 -6.47 -17.73 8.49
C LYS A 244 -5.39 -17.12 7.60
N TYR A 245 -4.28 -16.66 8.17
CA TYR A 245 -3.15 -16.17 7.37
C TYR A 245 -2.47 -17.33 6.63
N ILE A 246 -2.32 -18.51 7.24
CA ILE A 246 -1.82 -19.71 6.54
C ILE A 246 -2.68 -20.03 5.32
N GLU A 247 -4.01 -20.01 5.45
CA GLU A 247 -4.92 -20.22 4.31
C GLU A 247 -4.72 -19.18 3.20
N GLN A 248 -4.51 -17.92 3.59
CA GLN A 248 -4.26 -16.81 2.66
C GLN A 248 -2.93 -16.92 1.91
N THR A 249 -1.95 -17.67 2.43
CA THR A 249 -0.69 -17.88 1.71
C THR A 249 -0.93 -18.53 0.35
N ARG A 250 -1.95 -19.38 0.19
CA ARG A 250 -2.16 -20.21 -1.02
C ARG A 250 -0.96 -21.11 -1.37
N LEU A 251 -0.18 -21.50 -0.37
CA LEU A 251 0.77 -22.61 -0.49
C LEU A 251 0.03 -23.93 -0.75
N THR A 252 0.76 -24.98 -1.12
CA THR A 252 0.14 -26.32 -1.27
C THR A 252 -0.46 -26.79 0.05
N GLU A 253 -1.47 -27.66 0.00
CA GLU A 253 -2.11 -28.21 1.21
C GLU A 253 -1.08 -28.86 2.15
N SER A 254 -0.08 -29.56 1.60
CA SER A 254 1.02 -30.15 2.36
C SER A 254 1.84 -29.09 3.10
N GLU A 255 2.15 -27.95 2.48
CA GLU A 255 2.92 -26.86 3.10
C GLU A 255 2.10 -26.15 4.17
N GLN A 256 0.82 -25.86 3.89
CA GLN A 256 -0.08 -25.27 4.89
C GLN A 256 -0.24 -26.20 6.11
N ASN A 257 -0.34 -27.51 5.91
CA ASN A 257 -0.40 -28.48 7.01
C ASN A 257 0.89 -28.49 7.85
N LYS A 258 2.07 -28.37 7.22
CA LYS A 258 3.34 -28.22 7.94
C LYS A 258 3.38 -26.95 8.76
N LEU A 259 2.94 -25.81 8.20
CA LEU A 259 2.87 -24.54 8.92
C LEU A 259 1.90 -24.64 10.10
N ASN A 260 0.71 -25.22 9.89
CA ASN A 260 -0.28 -25.42 10.95
C ASN A 260 0.27 -26.25 12.12
N LEU A 261 1.06 -27.28 11.84
CA LEU A 261 1.75 -28.07 12.89
C LEU A 261 2.90 -27.29 13.55
N ARG A 262 3.54 -26.37 12.83
CA ARG A 262 4.67 -25.59 13.33
C ARG A 262 4.23 -24.48 14.29
N ILE A 263 3.15 -23.77 13.97
CA ILE A 263 2.68 -22.61 14.74
C ILE A 263 2.13 -22.97 16.12
N VAL A 264 1.74 -24.24 16.34
CA VAL A 264 1.26 -24.72 17.66
C VAL A 264 2.39 -25.04 18.63
N GLN A 265 3.64 -25.03 18.16
CA GLN A 265 4.83 -25.16 18.98
C GLN A 265 5.50 -23.79 19.13
N PRO A 266 6.18 -23.50 20.26
CA PRO A 266 6.92 -22.26 20.43
C PRO A 266 7.80 -21.95 19.22
N VAL A 267 7.66 -20.75 18.67
CA VAL A 267 8.50 -20.22 17.59
C VAL A 267 9.33 -19.10 18.18
N LYS A 268 10.66 -19.20 18.06
CA LYS A 268 11.55 -18.16 18.56
C LYS A 268 12.20 -17.41 17.41
N ILE A 269 12.79 -16.25 17.73
CA ILE A 269 13.49 -15.42 16.74
C ILE A 269 14.67 -16.15 16.08
N GLU A 270 15.28 -17.10 16.78
CA GLU A 270 16.36 -17.93 16.23
C GLU A 270 15.87 -18.88 15.11
N ASP A 271 14.58 -19.24 15.12
CA ASP A 271 13.97 -20.10 14.10
C ASP A 271 13.68 -19.35 12.79
N ILE A 272 13.65 -18.02 12.84
CA ILE A 272 13.31 -17.17 11.69
C ILE A 272 14.54 -17.02 10.79
N GLN A 273 14.39 -17.41 9.53
CA GLN A 273 15.36 -17.07 8.50
C GLN A 273 15.04 -15.67 7.97
N CYS A 274 16.07 -14.87 7.73
CA CYS A 274 15.95 -13.53 7.15
C CYS A 274 16.93 -13.39 5.98
N SER A 275 16.97 -14.38 5.08
CA SER A 275 17.96 -14.38 4.00
C SER A 275 17.58 -13.41 2.89
N SER A 276 18.47 -12.43 2.63
CA SER A 276 18.45 -11.55 1.46
C SER A 276 17.11 -10.87 1.16
N ILE A 277 16.53 -10.24 2.18
CA ILE A 277 15.27 -9.51 2.07
C ILE A 277 15.58 -8.07 1.63
N SER A 278 14.95 -7.62 0.53
CA SER A 278 15.06 -6.23 0.10
C SER A 278 14.43 -5.28 1.13
N VAL A 279 14.88 -4.03 1.16
CA VAL A 279 14.44 -3.06 2.17
C VAL A 279 12.92 -2.89 2.18
N ILE A 280 12.27 -2.91 1.01
CA ILE A 280 10.81 -2.81 0.91
C ILE A 280 10.09 -4.02 1.53
N ILE A 281 10.62 -5.23 1.39
CA ILE A 281 10.05 -6.42 2.02
C ILE A 281 10.27 -6.41 3.53
N SER A 282 11.43 -5.93 4.01
CA SER A 282 11.67 -5.73 5.44
C SER A 282 10.64 -4.76 6.04
N ARG A 283 10.34 -3.65 5.35
CA ARG A 283 9.29 -2.69 5.77
C ARG A 283 7.91 -3.35 5.81
N TYR A 284 7.54 -4.02 4.73
CA TYR A 284 6.27 -4.73 4.62
C TYR A 284 6.07 -5.77 5.73
N MET A 285 7.09 -6.59 6.02
CA MET A 285 7.05 -7.58 7.09
C MET A 285 6.86 -6.93 8.46
N VAL A 286 7.62 -5.87 8.76
CA VAL A 286 7.55 -5.18 10.05
C VAL A 286 6.21 -4.46 10.25
N GLU A 287 5.67 -3.81 9.23
CA GLU A 287 4.35 -3.18 9.34
C GLU A 287 3.24 -4.21 9.58
N GLN A 288 3.31 -5.37 8.91
CA GLN A 288 2.38 -6.47 9.19
C GLN A 288 2.49 -6.97 10.65
N LEU A 289 3.70 -7.02 11.21
CA LEU A 289 3.90 -7.36 12.62
C LEU A 289 3.31 -6.32 13.56
N ILE A 290 3.50 -5.03 13.27
CA ILE A 290 2.88 -3.95 14.05
C ILE A 290 1.35 -4.04 13.99
N LEU A 291 0.77 -4.35 12.83
CA LEU A 291 -0.69 -4.57 12.73
C LEU A 291 -1.15 -5.78 13.55
N LEU A 292 -0.37 -6.86 13.53
CA LEU A 292 -0.68 -8.10 14.24
C LEU A 292 -0.61 -7.91 15.77
N SER A 293 0.37 -7.15 16.27
CA SER A 293 0.50 -6.85 17.72
C SER A 293 -0.66 -5.98 18.26
N LEU A 294 -1.48 -5.39 17.39
CA LEU A 294 -2.67 -4.62 17.80
C LEU A 294 -3.93 -5.49 17.94
N ILE A 295 -3.84 -6.78 17.61
CA ILE A 295 -4.98 -7.69 17.68
C ILE A 295 -5.31 -8.05 19.14
N ASP A 296 -4.31 -8.23 19.98
CA ASP A 296 -4.52 -8.46 21.41
C ASP A 296 -5.02 -7.17 22.10
N ASN A 297 -5.71 -7.32 23.23
CA ASN A 297 -6.14 -6.22 24.10
C ASN A 297 -5.13 -5.91 25.21
N GLN A 298 -3.94 -6.52 25.19
CA GLN A 298 -2.87 -6.25 26.15
C GLN A 298 -1.62 -5.71 25.47
N GLU A 299 -0.98 -4.72 26.08
CA GLU A 299 0.38 -4.34 25.72
C GLU A 299 1.33 -5.44 26.20
N ALA A 300 1.65 -6.39 25.33
CA ALA A 300 2.82 -7.22 25.55
C ALA A 300 4.04 -6.38 25.19
N TRP A 301 4.70 -5.77 26.19
CA TRP A 301 6.03 -5.19 26.01
C TRP A 301 7.00 -6.17 25.31
N GLN A 302 6.74 -7.47 25.44
CA GLN A 302 7.41 -8.58 24.76
C GLN A 302 7.22 -8.55 23.24
N GLU A 303 6.01 -8.28 22.72
CA GLU A 303 5.76 -8.16 21.29
C GLU A 303 6.53 -6.97 20.71
N LYS A 304 6.54 -5.85 21.42
CA LYS A 304 7.34 -4.68 21.03
C LYS A 304 8.83 -5.00 21.03
N GLU A 305 9.34 -5.65 22.07
CA GLU A 305 10.74 -6.09 22.13
C GLU A 305 11.06 -7.07 21.00
N PHE A 306 10.13 -7.97 20.66
CA PHE A 306 10.26 -8.87 19.53
C PHE A 306 10.33 -8.09 18.21
N ILE A 307 9.44 -7.13 17.97
CA ILE A 307 9.44 -6.25 16.78
C ILE A 307 10.78 -5.49 16.68
N GLU A 308 11.31 -4.99 17.79
CA GLU A 308 12.63 -4.32 17.82
C GLU A 308 13.76 -5.30 17.42
N LYS A 309 13.76 -6.52 17.98
CA LYS A 309 14.78 -7.54 17.65
C LYS A 309 14.70 -8.01 16.21
N ILE A 310 13.50 -8.27 15.68
CA ILE A 310 13.35 -8.72 14.29
C ILE A 310 13.68 -7.59 13.30
N SER A 311 13.36 -6.34 13.62
CA SER A 311 13.74 -5.20 12.78
C SER A 311 15.25 -5.06 12.66
N LEU A 312 15.99 -5.28 13.77
CA LEU A 312 17.45 -5.32 13.75
C LEU A 312 17.99 -6.49 12.91
N LYS A 313 17.34 -7.65 13.00
CA LYS A 313 17.70 -8.83 12.18
C LYS A 313 17.43 -8.61 10.67
N LEU A 314 16.46 -7.76 10.34
CA LEU A 314 16.13 -7.30 8.99
C LEU A 314 16.95 -6.07 8.56
N GLU A 315 17.98 -5.70 9.31
CA GLU A 315 18.90 -4.58 9.03
C GLU A 315 18.22 -3.20 9.00
N LEU A 316 17.06 -3.05 9.65
CA LEU A 316 16.39 -1.76 9.80
C LEU A 316 16.97 -1.00 11.00
N THR A 317 17.22 0.30 10.81
CA THR A 317 17.66 1.18 11.90
C THR A 317 16.51 1.44 12.87
N SER A 318 16.83 1.82 14.12
CA SER A 318 15.82 2.24 15.10
C SER A 318 14.98 3.42 14.58
N GLU A 319 15.57 4.34 13.83
CA GLU A 319 14.86 5.47 13.21
C GLU A 319 13.86 4.98 12.16
N LYS A 320 14.25 4.01 11.33
CA LYS A 320 13.34 3.40 10.35
C LYS A 320 12.21 2.66 11.04
N LEU A 321 12.47 1.93 12.12
CA LEU A 321 11.41 1.28 12.89
C LEU A 321 10.42 2.31 13.48
N GLU A 322 10.91 3.43 14.02
CA GLU A 322 10.03 4.50 14.50
C GLU A 322 9.16 5.11 13.38
N GLN A 323 9.72 5.25 12.16
CA GLN A 323 8.96 5.65 10.98
C GLN A 323 7.83 4.66 10.66
N LEU A 324 8.10 3.35 10.69
CA LEU A 324 7.09 2.33 10.40
C LEU A 324 5.97 2.31 11.44
N TYR A 325 6.29 2.44 12.73
CA TYR A 325 5.27 2.61 13.78
C TYR A 325 4.40 3.84 13.52
N PHE A 326 5.01 4.95 13.10
CA PHE A 326 4.26 6.15 12.79
C PHE A 326 3.37 5.99 11.56
N SER A 327 3.90 5.42 10.47
CA SER A 327 3.12 5.18 9.26
C SER A 327 1.88 4.34 9.53
N VAL A 328 2.04 3.24 10.29
CA VAL A 328 0.92 2.41 10.72
C VAL A 328 -0.09 3.23 11.54
N ALA A 329 0.38 4.02 12.52
CA ALA A 329 -0.50 4.86 13.34
C ALA A 329 -1.25 5.92 12.51
N GLU A 330 -0.57 6.58 11.58
CA GLU A 330 -1.15 7.57 10.69
C GLU A 330 -2.24 6.95 9.81
N PHE A 331 -1.92 5.83 9.16
CA PHE A 331 -2.87 5.09 8.34
C PHE A 331 -4.12 4.72 9.13
N PHE A 332 -3.96 4.21 10.36
CA PHE A 332 -5.07 3.90 11.25
C PHE A 332 -5.91 5.12 11.61
N SER A 333 -5.28 6.24 11.95
CA SER A 333 -5.98 7.47 12.35
C SER A 333 -6.91 7.94 11.23
N VAL A 334 -6.42 7.93 9.99
CA VAL A 334 -7.15 8.38 8.80
C VAL A 334 -8.17 7.35 8.30
N HIS A 335 -7.90 6.06 8.45
CA HIS A 335 -8.69 4.98 7.84
C HIS A 335 -9.33 4.00 8.83
N ASN A 336 -9.53 4.41 10.09
CA ASN A 336 -10.07 3.57 11.16
C ASN A 336 -11.40 2.86 10.81
N GLU A 337 -12.26 3.48 9.99
CA GLU A 337 -13.54 2.89 9.57
C GLU A 337 -13.35 1.61 8.74
N ARG A 338 -12.23 1.49 8.03
CA ARG A 338 -11.91 0.30 7.21
C ARG A 338 -11.40 -0.87 8.06
N LEU A 339 -10.91 -0.57 9.26
CA LEU A 339 -10.37 -1.53 10.22
C LEU A 339 -11.34 -1.66 11.39
N GLU A 340 -12.61 -1.95 11.09
CA GLU A 340 -13.72 -1.99 12.06
C GLU A 340 -13.45 -2.89 13.27
N PHE A 341 -12.71 -3.98 13.09
CA PHE A 341 -12.24 -4.87 14.16
C PHE A 341 -11.29 -4.19 15.17
N LEU A 342 -10.60 -3.13 14.76
CA LEU A 342 -9.69 -2.33 15.59
C LEU A 342 -10.33 -1.04 16.10
N LYS A 343 -11.46 -0.60 15.54
CA LYS A 343 -12.12 0.67 15.88
C LYS A 343 -12.43 0.83 17.38
N ASN A 344 -12.78 -0.26 18.07
CA ASN A 344 -13.06 -0.28 19.51
C ASN A 344 -12.01 -1.06 20.32
N ASN A 345 -10.93 -1.51 19.68
CA ASN A 345 -9.88 -2.29 20.32
C ASN A 345 -9.09 -1.40 21.33
N ALA A 346 -8.71 -1.97 22.48
CA ALA A 346 -8.00 -1.23 23.52
C ALA A 346 -6.54 -0.96 23.14
N ALA A 347 -5.83 -1.97 22.61
CA ALA A 347 -4.45 -1.85 22.16
C ALA A 347 -4.31 -0.87 20.98
N ALA A 348 -5.25 -0.88 20.03
CA ALA A 348 -5.26 0.10 18.94
C ALA A 348 -5.36 1.55 19.47
N ARG A 349 -6.19 1.79 20.50
CA ARG A 349 -6.29 3.12 21.13
C ARG A 349 -5.05 3.49 21.91
N GLN A 350 -4.50 2.57 22.70
CA GLN A 350 -3.26 2.78 23.44
C GLN A 350 -2.08 3.07 22.52
N PHE A 351 -1.98 2.34 21.41
CA PHE A 351 -0.99 2.58 20.37
C PHE A 351 -1.11 3.98 19.77
N GLN A 352 -2.33 4.42 19.44
CA GLN A 352 -2.58 5.78 18.97
C GLN A 352 -2.19 6.84 20.02
N ASP A 353 -2.58 6.65 21.27
CA ASP A 353 -2.24 7.58 22.36
C ASP A 353 -0.72 7.67 22.58
N TYR A 354 -0.04 6.53 22.59
CA TYR A 354 1.43 6.44 22.69
C TYR A 354 2.13 7.18 21.53
N MET A 355 1.66 6.99 20.30
CA MET A 355 2.22 7.65 19.12
C MET A 355 1.94 9.16 19.12
N ASN A 356 0.73 9.58 19.50
CA ASN A 356 0.38 10.99 19.70
C ASN A 356 1.30 11.65 20.75
N ASP A 357 1.52 10.99 21.89
CA ASP A 357 2.40 11.49 22.95
C ASP A 357 3.86 11.62 22.50
N LYS A 358 4.34 10.66 21.70
CA LYS A 358 5.67 10.75 21.08
C LYS A 358 5.77 11.97 20.18
N VAL A 359 4.83 12.17 19.26
CA VAL A 359 4.83 13.30 18.34
C VAL A 359 4.72 14.62 19.09
N VAL A 360 3.86 14.73 20.11
CA VAL A 360 3.77 15.92 20.98
C VAL A 360 5.11 16.26 21.62
N LYS A 361 5.84 15.26 22.14
CA LYS A 361 7.18 15.48 22.74
C LYS A 361 8.18 16.00 21.71
N ILE A 362 8.16 15.45 20.50
CA ILE A 362 9.08 15.84 19.43
C ILE A 362 8.77 17.24 18.91
N VAL A 363 7.48 17.57 18.70
CA VAL A 363 7.03 18.92 18.34
C VAL A 363 7.47 19.94 19.40
N LYS A 364 7.24 19.65 20.69
CA LYS A 364 7.65 20.54 21.78
C LYS A 364 9.16 20.73 21.84
N LYS A 365 9.94 19.67 21.65
CA LYS A 365 11.42 19.74 21.65
C LYS A 365 11.96 20.57 20.49
N ASN A 366 11.24 20.62 19.36
CA ASN A 366 11.64 21.35 18.16
C ASN A 366 10.92 22.69 17.99
N MET A 367 10.19 23.18 18.99
CA MET A 367 9.34 24.38 18.88
C MET A 367 10.12 25.60 18.40
N ASP A 368 11.33 25.83 18.90
CA ASP A 368 12.15 26.99 18.48
C ASP A 368 12.49 26.94 16.98
N ASN A 369 12.79 25.76 16.44
CA ASN A 369 13.05 25.56 15.02
C ASN A 369 11.77 25.75 14.21
N ILE A 370 10.65 25.19 14.66
CA ILE A 370 9.33 25.37 14.01
C ILE A 370 8.99 26.87 13.89
N MET A 371 9.15 27.61 14.98
CA MET A 371 8.85 29.05 15.01
C MET A 371 9.78 29.85 14.09
N LYS A 372 11.04 29.43 13.97
CA LYS A 372 11.99 30.05 13.04
C LYS A 372 11.57 29.84 11.59
N GLU A 373 11.27 28.61 11.19
CA GLU A 373 10.83 28.25 9.82
C GLU A 373 9.50 28.95 9.44
N ILE A 374 8.56 29.04 10.38
CA ILE A 374 7.31 29.82 10.21
C ILE A 374 7.64 31.30 9.98
N GLY A 375 8.58 31.86 10.74
CA GLY A 375 9.00 33.26 10.60
C GLY A 375 9.65 33.57 9.25
N GLU A 376 10.34 32.59 8.66
CA GLU A 376 10.92 32.68 7.32
C GLU A 376 9.84 32.59 6.22
N THR A 377 8.70 31.94 6.52
CA THR A 377 7.54 31.81 5.62
C THR A 377 6.53 32.92 5.84
N LYS A 378 6.71 34.07 5.17
CA LYS A 378 5.86 35.27 5.34
C LYS A 378 4.36 35.01 5.21
N GLU A 379 3.93 34.25 4.20
CA GLU A 379 2.50 33.95 3.98
C GLU A 379 1.93 33.14 5.15
N LEU A 380 2.63 32.09 5.60
CA LEU A 380 2.22 31.28 6.74
C LEU A 380 2.09 32.14 8.00
N SER A 381 3.08 32.98 8.28
CA SER A 381 3.07 33.88 9.44
C SER A 381 1.87 34.84 9.42
N GLU A 382 1.55 35.43 8.26
CA GLU A 382 0.39 36.30 8.08
C GLU A 382 -0.93 35.55 8.28
N LEU A 383 -1.06 34.33 7.74
CA LEU A 383 -2.24 33.50 7.89
C LEU A 383 -2.44 33.03 9.35
N LEU A 384 -1.38 32.63 10.04
CA LEU A 384 -1.45 32.25 11.46
C LEU A 384 -1.84 33.45 12.33
N LEU A 385 -1.30 34.64 12.05
CA LEU A 385 -1.69 35.88 12.74
C LEU A 385 -3.16 36.22 12.47
N LYS A 386 -3.60 36.12 11.21
CA LYS A 386 -5.01 36.31 10.84
C LYS A 386 -5.91 35.36 11.63
N ALA A 387 -5.56 34.07 11.71
CA ALA A 387 -6.32 33.04 12.39
C ALA A 387 -6.54 33.31 13.90
N THR A 388 -5.70 34.13 14.53
CA THR A 388 -5.86 34.55 15.94
C THR A 388 -6.97 35.58 16.15
N THR A 389 -7.41 36.27 15.08
CA THR A 389 -8.40 37.37 15.16
C THR A 389 -9.63 37.15 14.28
N LYS A 390 -9.51 36.36 13.20
CA LYS A 390 -10.56 36.11 12.22
C LYS A 390 -10.53 34.65 11.74
N PRO A 391 -11.67 34.06 11.38
CA PRO A 391 -11.68 32.75 10.74
C PRO A 391 -10.99 32.82 9.37
N LEU A 392 -10.30 31.73 9.02
CA LEU A 392 -9.71 31.52 7.70
C LEU A 392 -10.75 30.96 6.74
N THR A 393 -10.66 31.34 5.46
CA THR A 393 -11.44 30.66 4.40
C THR A 393 -10.95 29.23 4.21
N THR A 394 -11.74 28.39 3.53
CA THR A 394 -11.34 27.01 3.22
C THR A 394 -10.01 26.96 2.45
N GLU A 395 -9.80 27.86 1.48
CA GLU A 395 -8.55 27.95 0.73
C GLU A 395 -7.37 28.37 1.62
N GLU A 396 -7.60 29.31 2.55
CA GLU A 396 -6.57 29.76 3.49
C GLU A 396 -6.22 28.68 4.51
N LYS A 397 -7.20 27.91 4.98
CA LYS A 397 -6.97 26.75 5.85
C LYS A 397 -6.09 25.74 5.13
N GLN A 398 -6.42 25.39 3.88
CA GLN A 398 -5.62 24.45 3.09
C GLN A 398 -4.18 24.95 2.94
N LYS A 399 -3.97 26.23 2.60
CA LYS A 399 -2.63 26.83 2.54
C LYS A 399 -1.86 26.72 3.84
N VAL A 400 -2.50 26.99 4.98
CA VAL A 400 -1.84 26.84 6.30
C VAL A 400 -1.45 25.38 6.54
N GLN A 401 -2.32 24.43 6.21
CA GLN A 401 -2.03 23.01 6.35
C GLN A 401 -0.83 22.58 5.49
N ASP A 402 -0.85 22.94 4.20
CA ASP A 402 0.22 22.62 3.25
C ASP A 402 1.56 23.21 3.71
N GLN A 403 1.57 24.49 4.11
CA GLN A 403 2.79 25.17 4.55
C GLN A 403 3.30 24.68 5.92
N LEU A 404 2.42 24.26 6.84
CA LEU A 404 2.85 23.64 8.09
C LEU A 404 3.47 22.26 7.87
N ILE A 405 2.96 21.50 6.89
CA ILE A 405 3.59 20.24 6.46
C ILE A 405 4.98 20.53 5.89
N ASP A 406 5.13 21.56 5.08
CA ASP A 406 6.45 21.93 4.52
C ASP A 406 7.44 22.38 5.60
N VAL A 407 7.00 23.15 6.60
CA VAL A 407 7.80 23.46 7.79
C VAL A 407 8.20 22.20 8.56
N ALA A 408 7.30 21.23 8.69
CA ALA A 408 7.64 19.97 9.35
C ALA A 408 8.67 19.16 8.56
N LYS A 409 8.58 19.13 7.22
CA LYS A 409 9.54 18.47 6.33
C LYS A 409 10.94 19.11 6.39
N SER A 410 11.06 20.41 6.66
CA SER A 410 12.37 21.08 6.75
C SER A 410 13.11 20.77 8.06
N ILE A 411 12.41 20.27 9.09
CA ILE A 411 13.00 19.93 10.40
C ILE A 411 13.28 18.42 10.44
N PRO A 412 14.55 17.97 10.51
CA PRO A 412 14.90 16.54 10.40
C PRO A 412 14.16 15.64 11.39
N ALA A 413 13.98 16.09 12.63
CA ALA A 413 13.28 15.33 13.66
C ALA A 413 11.75 15.22 13.43
N LEU A 414 11.18 16.08 12.58
CA LEU A 414 9.75 16.08 12.22
C LEU A 414 9.49 15.49 10.83
N ALA A 415 10.48 15.51 9.95
CA ALA A 415 10.37 15.01 8.58
C ALA A 415 9.88 13.56 8.55
N ILE A 416 10.32 12.74 9.51
CA ILE A 416 9.91 11.34 9.65
C ILE A 416 8.41 11.16 9.93
N PHE A 417 7.74 12.21 10.43
CA PHE A 417 6.30 12.24 10.75
C PHE A 417 5.47 12.99 9.71
N ALA A 418 6.11 13.63 8.74
CA ALA A 418 5.45 14.46 7.75
C ALA A 418 5.04 13.68 6.48
N LEU A 419 5.38 12.39 6.41
CA LEU A 419 5.20 11.54 5.24
C LEU A 419 4.50 10.22 5.63
N PRO A 420 3.36 9.82 4.99
CA PRO A 420 2.57 10.54 4.00
C PRO A 420 1.25 11.09 4.59
N GLY A 421 1.17 12.40 4.85
CA GLY A 421 -0.09 13.13 4.96
C GLY A 421 -0.28 13.99 6.22
N GLY A 422 0.59 13.87 7.21
CA GLY A 422 0.53 14.66 8.45
C GLY A 422 -0.75 14.45 9.27
N GLY A 423 -1.48 13.34 9.09
CA GLY A 423 -2.78 13.10 9.72
C GLY A 423 -2.73 13.13 11.25
N ILE A 424 -1.60 12.69 11.83
CA ILE A 424 -1.31 12.82 13.26
C ILE A 424 -0.53 14.11 13.54
N LEU A 425 0.51 14.39 12.75
CA LEU A 425 1.46 15.47 12.99
C LEU A 425 0.80 16.86 12.93
N LEU A 426 0.00 17.12 11.89
CA LEU A 426 -0.57 18.44 11.61
C LEU A 426 -1.59 18.88 12.69
N PRO A 427 -2.54 18.04 13.13
CA PRO A 427 -3.39 18.38 14.27
C PRO A 427 -2.60 18.69 15.54
N ILE A 428 -1.51 17.96 15.79
CA ILE A 428 -0.63 18.21 16.95
C ILE A 428 0.11 19.54 16.80
N LEU A 429 0.66 19.83 15.62
CA LEU A 429 1.31 21.12 15.34
C LEU A 429 0.35 22.28 15.60
N ILE A 430 -0.84 22.25 15.01
CA ILE A 430 -1.86 23.29 15.19
C ILE A 430 -2.22 23.47 16.67
N LYS A 431 -2.34 22.36 17.42
CA LYS A 431 -2.71 22.39 18.85
C LYS A 431 -1.60 22.88 19.78
N VAL A 432 -0.33 22.63 19.43
CA VAL A 432 0.83 22.92 20.29
C VAL A 432 1.44 24.29 19.99
N LEU A 433 1.22 24.85 18.80
CA LEU A 433 1.68 26.18 18.44
C LEU A 433 1.16 27.26 19.43
N PRO A 434 1.99 28.27 19.76
CA PRO A 434 1.65 29.29 20.76
C PRO A 434 0.63 30.32 20.27
N PHE A 435 0.35 30.33 18.97
CA PHE A 435 -0.73 31.11 18.40
C PHE A 435 -2.01 30.39 18.78
N ASN A 436 -2.89 31.05 19.55
CA ASN A 436 -4.11 30.48 20.11
C ASN A 436 -5.16 30.22 19.00
N ILE A 437 -4.81 29.40 18.01
CA ILE A 437 -5.64 29.07 16.86
C ILE A 437 -6.64 28.06 17.38
N LEU A 438 -7.77 28.57 17.87
CA LEU A 438 -8.83 27.74 18.42
C LEU A 438 -9.24 26.69 17.36
N PRO A 439 -9.59 25.46 17.78
CA PRO A 439 -10.11 24.44 16.89
C PRO A 439 -11.23 24.98 15.99
N SER A 440 -12.00 25.96 16.47
CA SER A 440 -13.06 26.63 15.71
C SER A 440 -12.60 27.26 14.39
N SER A 441 -11.38 27.81 14.31
CA SER A 441 -10.86 28.38 13.06
C SER A 441 -10.55 27.29 12.02
N PHE A 442 -10.42 26.03 12.45
CA PHE A 442 -10.19 24.86 11.61
C PHE A 442 -11.33 23.85 11.59
N GLN A 443 -12.44 24.11 12.31
CA GLN A 443 -13.67 23.32 12.23
C GLN A 443 -14.42 23.69 10.94
N ASP A 444 -15.05 22.70 10.31
CA ASP A 444 -15.99 22.91 9.21
C ASP A 444 -17.26 23.56 9.74
N GLU A 445 -17.84 24.49 8.97
CA GLU A 445 -19.14 25.06 9.33
C GLU A 445 -20.19 23.95 9.36
N PRO A 446 -21.06 23.88 10.39
CA PRO A 446 -22.12 22.89 10.42
C PRO A 446 -23.01 23.08 9.19
N VAL A 447 -23.17 22.00 8.41
CA VAL A 447 -24.08 21.97 7.25
C VAL A 447 -25.45 22.46 7.70
N SER A 448 -25.85 23.64 7.23
CA SER A 448 -27.17 24.19 7.51
C SER A 448 -28.21 23.25 6.89
N GLN A 449 -29.16 22.78 7.70
CA GLN A 449 -30.24 21.89 7.28
C GLN A 449 -31.30 22.60 6.41
N GLN A 450 -30.92 23.47 5.47
CA GLN A 450 -31.84 24.23 4.63
C GLN A 450 -31.95 23.75 3.18
N GLU A 451 -31.28 22.66 2.77
CA GLU A 451 -31.43 22.09 1.42
C GLU A 451 -32.05 20.68 1.39
N LEU A 452 -33.05 20.42 2.24
CA LEU A 452 -33.92 19.24 2.14
C LEU A 452 -35.41 19.60 1.95
N SER A 453 -35.67 20.78 1.40
CA SER A 453 -37.00 21.14 0.94
C SER A 453 -36.91 22.03 -0.29
N GLN A 454 -36.67 21.40 -1.44
CA GLN A 454 -37.29 21.74 -2.72
C GLN A 454 -37.17 20.58 -3.71
#